data_AF-A0A961QP01-F1
#
_entry.id   AF-A0A961QP01-F1
#
_cell.length_a   1.000
_cell.length_b   1.000
_cell.length_c   1.000
_cell.angle_alpha   90.00
_cell.angle_beta   90.00
_cell.angle_gamma   90.00
#
_symmetry.space_group_name_H-M   'P 1'
#
loop_
_entity.id
_entity.type
_entity.pdbx_description
1 polymer ?
#
loop_
_entity_poly.entity_id
_entity_poly.type
_entity_poly.pdbx_seq_one_letter_code
_entity_poly.pdbx_strand_id
1 'polypeptide(L)'
;MTISDEAPSAATQQMKENMAKIEALSQRLVAALAQKKAPNPALEGPGADLYLTTSSAFLKEMMDKPSRILETQVNYWAQAMKHYIEASEALSQGKLQAPADPGPKDRRFSNPLWDTHPYFNFIKQQYLITAKTVEDSVAAIEGLSPIDRRRVDYFTRQIVDMMAPTNFLPTNPDALERAVQT
;
A
#
# COMPACT_ATOMS: atom_id res chain seq x y z
N MET A 1 36.04 -7.87 -63.40
CA MET A 1 34.56 -7.80 -63.53
C MET A 1 34.03 -9.01 -62.77
N THR A 2 33.24 -8.95 -61.71
CA THR A 2 32.43 -7.90 -61.08
C THR A 2 32.11 -8.43 -59.68
N ILE A 3 32.40 -7.68 -58.62
CA ILE A 3 31.89 -7.97 -57.28
C ILE A 3 30.40 -7.65 -57.35
N SER A 4 29.57 -8.68 -57.28
CA SER A 4 28.12 -8.54 -57.36
C SER A 4 27.60 -7.81 -56.14
N ASP A 5 27.13 -6.60 -56.38
CA ASP A 5 26.44 -5.72 -55.44
C ASP A 5 25.05 -6.35 -55.15
N GLU A 6 24.95 -7.22 -54.14
CA GLU A 6 23.65 -7.74 -53.69
C GLU A 6 22.88 -6.64 -52.96
N ALA A 7 21.79 -6.17 -53.60
CA ALA A 7 20.89 -5.18 -53.03
C ALA A 7 20.40 -5.63 -51.64
N PRO A 8 20.39 -4.75 -50.61
CA PRO A 8 20.02 -5.12 -49.25
C PRO A 8 18.59 -5.65 -49.23
N SER A 9 18.41 -6.86 -48.67
CA SER A 9 17.10 -7.50 -48.54
C SER A 9 16.09 -6.60 -47.80
N ALA A 10 14.80 -6.73 -48.10
CA ALA A 10 13.73 -5.96 -47.44
C ALA A 10 13.78 -6.04 -45.89
N ALA A 11 14.23 -7.17 -45.34
CA ALA A 11 14.45 -7.35 -43.90
C ALA A 11 15.61 -6.49 -43.37
N THR A 12 16.70 -6.34 -44.14
CA THR A 12 17.83 -5.45 -43.80
C THR A 12 17.40 -3.98 -43.81
N GLN A 13 16.51 -3.61 -44.73
CA GLN A 13 15.96 -2.25 -44.80
C GLN A 13 15.00 -1.95 -43.64
N GLN A 14 14.10 -2.88 -43.32
CA GLN A 14 13.20 -2.79 -42.17
C GLN A 14 13.97 -2.71 -40.83
N MET A 15 15.08 -3.47 -40.71
CA MET A 15 15.95 -3.41 -39.53
C MET A 15 16.60 -2.03 -39.38
N LYS A 16 17.12 -1.45 -40.47
CA LYS A 16 17.68 -0.09 -40.47
C LYS A 16 16.65 0.95 -40.05
N GLU A 17 15.42 0.84 -40.56
CA GLU A 17 14.31 1.73 -40.18
C GLU A 17 13.94 1.58 -38.69
N ASN A 18 13.93 0.34 -38.17
CA ASN A 18 13.65 0.09 -36.76
C ASN A 18 14.76 0.65 -35.86
N MET A 19 16.04 0.52 -36.24
CA MET A 19 17.16 1.10 -35.51
C MET A 19 17.07 2.64 -35.47
N ALA A 20 16.75 3.28 -36.59
CA ALA A 20 16.55 4.72 -36.65
C ALA A 20 15.37 5.18 -35.76
N LYS A 21 14.28 4.40 -35.70
CA LYS A 21 13.15 4.67 -34.79
C LYS A 21 13.55 4.52 -33.32
N ILE A 22 14.32 3.48 -32.98
CA ILE A 22 14.82 3.27 -31.60
C ILE A 22 15.71 4.43 -31.18
N GLU A 23 16.61 4.88 -32.06
CA GLU A 23 17.49 6.01 -31.79
C GLU A 23 16.69 7.31 -31.58
N ALA A 24 15.73 7.60 -32.45
CA ALA A 24 14.86 8.76 -32.31
C ALA A 24 14.02 8.73 -31.02
N LEU A 25 13.49 7.56 -30.65
CA LEU A 25 12.74 7.37 -29.40
C LEU A 25 13.63 7.53 -28.17
N SER A 26 14.86 7.00 -28.23
CA SER A 26 15.86 7.15 -27.17
C SER A 26 16.23 8.62 -26.96
N GLN A 27 16.51 9.36 -28.04
CA GLN A 27 16.79 10.79 -27.99
C GLN A 27 15.62 11.59 -27.40
N ARG A 28 14.37 11.26 -27.79
CA ARG A 28 13.17 11.89 -27.22
C ARG A 28 12.99 11.57 -25.74
N LEU A 29 13.28 10.34 -25.32
CA LEU A 29 13.24 9.95 -23.91
C LEU A 29 14.27 10.71 -23.08
N VAL A 30 15.52 10.79 -23.55
CA VAL A 30 16.58 11.56 -22.88
C VAL A 30 16.20 13.04 -22.77
N ALA A 31 15.70 13.64 -23.84
CA ALA A 31 15.25 15.04 -23.83
C ALA A 31 14.07 15.25 -22.86
N ALA A 32 13.11 14.33 -22.83
CA ALA A 32 11.97 14.39 -21.91
C ALA A 32 12.40 14.23 -20.44
N LEU A 33 13.36 13.35 -20.16
CA LEU A 33 13.91 13.16 -18.81
C LEU A 33 14.74 14.37 -18.36
N ALA A 34 15.53 14.97 -19.26
CA ALA A 34 16.32 16.17 -18.96
C ALA A 34 15.45 17.41 -18.69
N GLN A 35 14.27 17.48 -19.31
CA GLN A 35 13.30 18.57 -19.10
C GLN A 35 12.27 18.26 -18.00
N LYS A 36 12.33 17.06 -17.40
CA LYS A 36 11.41 16.70 -16.32
C LYS A 36 11.68 17.62 -15.12
N LYS A 37 10.71 18.48 -14.80
CA LYS A 37 10.77 19.30 -13.58
C LYS A 37 11.00 18.39 -12.37
N ALA A 38 11.94 18.78 -11.51
CA ALA A 38 12.12 18.14 -10.22
C ALA A 38 10.76 18.10 -9.51
N PRO A 39 10.31 16.92 -9.06
CA PRO A 39 9.09 16.81 -8.26
C PRO A 39 9.15 17.78 -7.07
N ASN A 40 8.03 18.39 -6.72
CA ASN A 40 7.98 19.24 -5.53
C ASN A 40 8.19 18.34 -4.30
N PRO A 41 9.21 18.59 -3.46
CA PRO A 41 9.46 17.77 -2.27
C PRO A 41 8.27 17.70 -1.30
N ALA A 42 7.41 18.73 -1.29
CA ALA A 42 6.18 18.74 -0.49
C ALA A 42 5.07 17.82 -1.03
N LEU A 43 5.24 17.25 -2.23
CA LEU A 43 4.32 16.29 -2.86
C LEU A 43 4.83 14.84 -2.78
N GLU A 44 6.11 14.61 -2.47
CA GLU A 44 6.69 13.25 -2.41
C GLU A 44 6.66 12.62 -1.00
N GLY A 45 6.36 13.40 0.03
CA GLY A 45 6.18 12.88 1.39
C GLY A 45 5.91 13.98 2.43
N PRO A 46 5.72 13.60 3.70
CA PRO A 46 5.72 14.55 4.80
C PRO A 46 7.02 15.35 4.75
N GLY A 47 6.96 16.68 4.71
CA GLY A 47 8.18 17.50 4.75
C GLY A 47 9.00 17.21 6.01
N ALA A 48 10.31 17.49 5.98
CA ALA A 48 11.19 17.24 7.13
C ALA A 48 10.72 17.97 8.41
N ASP A 49 10.06 19.12 8.24
CA ASP A 49 9.37 19.87 9.28
C ASP A 49 8.26 19.06 9.98
N LEU A 50 7.49 18.31 9.21
CA LEU A 50 6.40 17.48 9.71
C LEU A 50 6.93 16.28 10.48
N TYR A 51 7.99 15.63 10.01
CA TYR A 51 8.65 14.53 10.73
C TYR A 51 9.20 14.98 12.09
N LEU A 52 9.91 16.11 12.13
CA LEU A 52 10.48 16.65 13.38
C LEU A 52 9.39 17.04 14.38
N THR A 53 8.34 17.72 13.90
CA THR A 53 7.23 18.16 14.76
C THR A 53 6.44 16.96 15.30
N THR A 54 6.16 15.96 14.46
CA THR A 54 5.41 14.78 14.89
C THR A 54 6.22 13.91 15.85
N SER A 55 7.52 13.72 15.59
CA SER A 55 8.39 12.92 16.46
C SER A 55 8.59 13.55 17.84
N SER A 56 8.70 14.89 17.91
CA SER A 56 8.81 15.61 19.18
C SER A 56 7.50 15.59 19.98
N ALA A 57 6.36 15.73 19.32
CA ALA A 57 5.04 15.59 19.96
C ALA A 57 4.81 14.16 20.48
N PHE A 58 5.19 13.15 19.71
CA PHE A 58 5.10 11.74 20.12
C PHE A 58 6.00 11.44 21.33
N LEU A 59 7.23 11.93 21.34
CA LEU A 59 8.14 11.79 22.48
C LEU A 59 7.59 12.49 23.73
N LYS A 60 6.98 13.66 23.57
CA LYS A 60 6.33 14.39 24.66
C LYS A 60 5.14 13.62 25.25
N GLU A 61 4.24 13.13 24.40
CA GLU A 61 3.09 12.31 24.85
C GLU A 61 3.56 11.02 25.55
N MET A 62 4.66 10.41 25.10
CA MET A 62 5.26 9.24 25.75
C MET A 62 5.78 9.53 27.16
N MET A 63 6.42 10.69 27.37
CA MET A 63 6.92 11.09 28.69
C MET A 63 5.79 11.54 29.63
N ASP A 64 4.80 12.27 29.10
CA ASP A 64 3.73 12.84 29.90
C ASP A 64 2.64 11.79 30.24
N LYS A 65 2.44 10.77 29.37
CA LYS A 65 1.37 9.76 29.52
C LYS A 65 1.84 8.32 29.24
N PRO A 66 2.81 7.79 30.01
CA PRO A 66 3.35 6.45 29.79
C PRO A 66 2.29 5.34 29.93
N SER A 67 1.27 5.54 30.79
CA SER A 67 0.18 4.58 30.98
C SER A 67 -0.66 4.38 29.71
N ARG A 68 -0.86 5.43 28.91
CA ARG A 68 -1.68 5.39 27.68
C ARG A 68 -1.06 4.49 26.62
N ILE A 69 0.28 4.52 26.50
CA ILE A 69 1.02 3.63 25.60
C ILE A 69 0.92 2.18 26.08
N LEU A 70 1.02 1.95 27.39
CA LEU A 70 0.87 0.62 27.98
C LEU A 70 -0.56 0.07 27.77
N GLU A 71 -1.60 0.88 27.96
CA GLU A 71 -2.99 0.51 27.68
C GLU A 71 -3.19 0.15 26.22
N THR A 72 -2.61 0.94 25.31
CA THR A 72 -2.67 0.67 23.86
C THR A 72 -1.99 -0.66 23.51
N GLN A 73 -0.82 -0.94 24.12
CA GLN A 73 -0.10 -2.21 23.97
C GLN A 73 -0.90 -3.39 24.51
N VAL A 74 -1.46 -3.27 25.72
CA VAL A 74 -2.29 -4.31 26.34
C VAL A 74 -3.53 -4.61 25.49
N ASN A 75 -4.19 -3.56 25.00
CA ASN A 75 -5.40 -3.71 24.19
C ASN A 75 -5.09 -4.34 22.80
N TYR A 76 -3.94 -4.02 22.21
CA TYR A 76 -3.46 -4.67 21.00
C TYR A 76 -3.22 -6.17 21.21
N TRP A 77 -2.49 -6.53 22.28
CA TRP A 77 -2.20 -7.94 22.59
C TRP A 77 -3.46 -8.74 22.94
N ALA A 78 -4.43 -8.15 23.64
CA ALA A 78 -5.70 -8.78 23.94
C ALA A 78 -6.51 -9.08 22.66
N GLN A 79 -6.55 -8.14 21.72
CA GLN A 79 -7.22 -8.33 20.42
C GLN A 79 -6.52 -9.38 19.55
N ALA A 80 -5.19 -9.33 19.47
CA ALA A 80 -4.39 -10.32 18.74
C ALA A 80 -4.59 -11.74 19.30
N MET A 81 -4.62 -11.90 20.63
CA MET A 81 -4.84 -13.19 21.29
C MET A 81 -6.26 -13.70 21.08
N LYS A 82 -7.27 -12.82 21.16
CA LYS A 82 -8.66 -13.16 20.86
C LYS A 82 -8.82 -13.68 19.43
N HIS A 83 -8.26 -12.97 18.45
CA HIS A 83 -8.36 -13.39 17.06
C HIS A 83 -7.59 -14.68 16.76
N TYR A 84 -6.45 -14.90 17.41
CA TYR A 84 -5.73 -16.17 17.30
C TYR A 84 -6.56 -17.35 17.83
N ILE A 85 -7.22 -17.18 18.98
CA ILE A 85 -8.10 -18.21 19.57
C ILE A 85 -9.29 -18.47 18.65
N GLU A 86 -9.96 -17.43 18.15
CA GLU A 86 -11.11 -17.56 17.24
C GLU A 86 -10.72 -18.26 15.91
N ALA A 87 -9.56 -17.91 15.35
CA ALA A 87 -9.06 -18.53 14.12
C ALA A 87 -8.65 -20.00 14.34
N SER A 88 -7.97 -20.29 15.45
CA SER A 88 -7.59 -21.66 15.83
C SER A 88 -8.81 -22.53 16.13
N GLU A 89 -9.82 -21.98 16.79
CA GLU A 89 -11.07 -22.67 17.10
C GLU A 89 -11.87 -22.97 15.82
N ALA A 90 -12.02 -21.99 14.92
CA ALA A 90 -12.67 -22.19 13.62
C ALA A 90 -11.98 -23.27 12.78
N LEU A 91 -10.64 -23.29 12.79
CA LEU A 91 -9.84 -24.30 12.10
C LEU A 91 -9.96 -25.70 12.74
N SER A 92 -9.95 -25.77 14.08
CA SER A 92 -10.04 -27.03 14.84
C SER A 92 -11.42 -27.69 14.76
N GLN A 93 -12.49 -26.91 14.57
CA GLN A 93 -13.84 -27.42 14.38
C GLN A 93 -14.13 -27.86 12.94
N GLY A 94 -13.15 -27.77 12.03
CA GLY A 94 -13.30 -28.16 10.61
C GLY A 94 -14.31 -27.30 9.84
N LYS A 95 -14.73 -26.17 10.40
CA LYS A 95 -15.67 -25.25 9.76
C LYS A 95 -14.87 -24.15 9.09
N LEU A 96 -14.77 -24.21 7.76
CA LEU A 96 -14.27 -23.11 6.93
C LEU A 96 -15.32 -21.98 6.83
N GLN A 97 -15.83 -21.51 7.96
CA GLN A 97 -16.75 -20.38 8.03
C GLN A 97 -16.04 -19.23 8.73
N ALA A 98 -15.95 -18.10 8.03
CA ALA A 98 -15.43 -16.88 8.60
C ALA A 98 -16.33 -16.40 9.77
N PRO A 99 -15.73 -15.81 10.83
CA PRO A 99 -16.48 -15.10 11.86
C PRO A 99 -17.34 -13.98 11.27
N ALA A 100 -18.42 -13.61 11.97
CA ALA A 100 -19.28 -12.51 11.54
C ALA A 100 -18.50 -11.18 11.50
N ASP A 101 -18.61 -10.46 10.39
CA ASP A 101 -17.96 -9.17 10.17
C ASP A 101 -19.01 -8.02 10.17
N PRO A 102 -19.18 -7.33 11.31
CA PRO A 102 -20.07 -6.17 11.39
C PRO A 102 -19.41 -4.85 10.95
N GLY A 103 -18.18 -4.89 10.43
CA GLY A 103 -17.40 -3.71 10.07
C GLY A 103 -17.98 -2.91 8.89
N PRO A 104 -17.52 -1.65 8.69
CA PRO A 104 -17.96 -0.83 7.58
C PRO A 104 -17.61 -1.47 6.23
N LYS A 105 -18.55 -1.38 5.27
CA LYS A 105 -18.31 -1.86 3.90
C LYS A 105 -17.24 -1.01 3.22
N ASP A 106 -16.10 -1.62 2.95
CA ASP A 106 -15.00 -1.02 2.20
C ASP A 106 -14.91 -1.68 0.81
N ARG A 107 -14.91 -0.85 -0.24
CA ARG A 107 -14.91 -1.28 -1.64
C ARG A 107 -13.70 -2.13 -2.01
N ARG A 108 -12.57 -2.00 -1.29
CA ARG A 108 -11.37 -2.81 -1.49
C ARG A 108 -11.63 -4.31 -1.23
N PHE A 109 -12.59 -4.62 -0.36
CA PHE A 109 -12.90 -5.99 0.05
C PHE A 109 -14.18 -6.51 -0.61
N SER A 110 -14.37 -6.25 -1.90
CA SER A 110 -15.59 -6.63 -2.64
C SER A 110 -15.68 -8.11 -3.01
N ASN A 111 -14.54 -8.82 -3.06
CA ASN A 111 -14.52 -10.25 -3.36
C ASN A 111 -15.22 -11.05 -2.22
N PRO A 112 -16.18 -11.94 -2.52
CA PRO A 112 -16.88 -12.73 -1.50
C PRO A 112 -15.97 -13.53 -0.56
N LEU A 113 -14.77 -13.89 -1.01
CA LEU A 113 -13.78 -14.60 -0.18
C LEU A 113 -13.38 -13.81 1.08
N TRP A 114 -13.46 -12.48 1.06
CA TRP A 114 -13.22 -11.64 2.24
C TRP A 114 -14.21 -11.87 3.38
N ASP A 115 -15.43 -12.33 3.06
CA ASP A 115 -16.49 -12.58 4.03
C ASP A 115 -16.74 -14.06 4.28
N THR A 116 -16.34 -14.93 3.34
CA THR A 116 -16.65 -16.36 3.41
C THR A 116 -15.46 -17.21 3.86
N HIS A 117 -14.24 -16.82 3.52
CA HIS A 117 -13.05 -17.62 3.79
C HIS A 117 -12.32 -17.15 5.06
N PRO A 118 -12.07 -18.03 6.05
CA PRO A 118 -11.51 -17.64 7.35
C PRO A 118 -10.20 -16.84 7.28
N TYR A 119 -9.27 -17.25 6.41
CA TYR A 119 -7.97 -16.58 6.26
C TYR A 119 -8.09 -15.14 5.72
N PHE A 120 -8.87 -14.94 4.65
CA PHE A 120 -9.05 -13.61 4.05
C PHE A 120 -9.85 -12.71 5.00
N ASN A 121 -10.87 -13.25 5.65
CA ASN A 121 -11.61 -12.52 6.67
C ASN A 121 -10.73 -12.05 7.83
N PHE A 122 -9.88 -12.93 8.37
CA PHE A 122 -8.92 -12.57 9.41
C PHE A 122 -7.99 -11.43 8.98
N ILE A 123 -7.41 -11.51 7.78
CA ILE A 123 -6.53 -10.47 7.24
C ILE A 123 -7.28 -9.14 7.08
N LYS A 124 -8.51 -9.17 6.57
CA LYS A 124 -9.34 -7.97 6.43
C LYS A 124 -9.62 -7.32 7.78
N GLN A 125 -10.07 -8.12 8.76
CA GLN A 125 -10.37 -7.62 10.10
C GLN A 125 -9.15 -7.00 10.76
N GLN A 126 -8.01 -7.71 10.73
CA GLN A 126 -6.75 -7.21 11.30
C GLN A 126 -6.34 -5.87 10.67
N TYR A 127 -6.48 -5.75 9.34
CA TYR A 127 -6.21 -4.50 8.63
C TYR A 127 -7.16 -3.38 9.07
N LEU A 128 -8.48 -3.61 9.07
CA LEU A 128 -9.46 -2.58 9.41
C LEU A 128 -9.30 -2.08 10.85
N ILE A 129 -9.02 -2.97 11.80
CA ILE A 129 -8.73 -2.63 13.19
C ILE A 129 -7.48 -1.75 13.29
N THR A 130 -6.42 -2.13 12.58
CA THR A 130 -5.15 -1.39 12.58
C THR A 130 -5.32 -0.02 11.93
N ALA A 131 -5.97 0.04 10.77
CA ALA A 131 -6.28 1.28 10.05
C ALA A 131 -7.05 2.26 10.95
N LYS A 132 -8.14 1.80 11.57
CA LYS A 132 -8.93 2.63 12.48
C LYS A 132 -8.11 3.11 13.68
N THR A 133 -7.30 2.25 14.27
CA THR A 133 -6.47 2.61 15.44
C THR A 133 -5.46 3.71 15.09
N VAL A 134 -4.85 3.62 13.90
CA VAL A 134 -3.90 4.62 13.42
C VAL A 134 -4.62 5.95 13.14
N GLU A 135 -5.77 5.91 12.47
CA GLU A 135 -6.58 7.10 12.20
C GLU A 135 -7.03 7.80 13.50
N ASP A 136 -7.54 7.04 14.47
CA ASP A 136 -7.98 7.58 15.77
C ASP A 136 -6.80 8.17 16.55
N SER A 137 -5.62 7.53 16.48
CA SER A 137 -4.39 8.01 17.14
C SER A 137 -3.92 9.35 16.58
N VAL A 138 -3.99 9.50 15.26
CA VAL A 138 -3.62 10.75 14.57
C VAL A 138 -4.64 11.86 14.86
N ALA A 139 -5.93 11.54 14.87
CA ALA A 139 -6.98 12.50 15.19
C ALA A 139 -6.83 13.06 16.63
N ALA A 140 -6.34 12.23 17.56
CA ALA A 140 -6.12 12.60 18.96
C ALA A 140 -4.91 13.50 19.21
N ILE A 141 -4.08 13.80 18.21
CA ILE A 141 -2.93 14.70 18.37
C ILE A 141 -3.43 16.13 18.59
N GLU A 142 -3.08 16.74 19.71
CA GLU A 142 -3.38 18.14 20.03
C GLU A 142 -2.21 19.07 19.66
N GLY A 143 -2.46 20.38 19.62
CA GLY A 143 -1.39 21.38 19.38
C GLY A 143 -0.94 21.55 17.92
N LEU A 144 -1.52 20.82 16.97
CA LEU A 144 -1.26 21.02 15.53
C LEU A 144 -2.01 22.23 14.97
N SER A 145 -1.35 22.96 14.07
CA SER A 145 -2.03 23.97 13.25
C SER A 145 -3.12 23.32 12.38
N PRO A 146 -4.17 24.06 11.94
CA PRO A 146 -5.20 23.51 11.05
C PRO A 146 -4.66 23.01 9.70
N ILE A 147 -3.48 23.49 9.27
CA ILE A 147 -2.83 23.04 8.04
C ILE A 147 -2.09 21.73 8.29
N ASP A 148 -1.35 21.64 9.40
CA ASP A 148 -0.57 20.44 9.74
C ASP A 148 -1.49 19.27 10.06
N ARG A 149 -2.59 19.50 10.78
CA ARG A 149 -3.61 18.45 11.02
C ARG A 149 -4.10 17.82 9.71
N ARG A 150 -4.47 18.65 8.72
CA ARG A 150 -4.91 18.16 7.40
C ARG A 150 -3.83 17.38 6.68
N ARG A 151 -2.57 17.79 6.80
CA ARG A 151 -1.43 17.07 6.22
C ARG A 151 -1.22 15.72 6.89
N VAL A 152 -1.22 15.66 8.22
CA VAL A 152 -1.04 14.40 8.96
C VAL A 152 -2.17 13.43 8.62
N ASP A 153 -3.43 13.88 8.64
CA ASP A 153 -4.58 13.05 8.26
C ASP A 153 -4.44 12.49 6.84
N TYR A 154 -4.06 13.35 5.89
CA TYR A 154 -3.90 12.98 4.49
C TYR A 154 -2.77 11.96 4.25
N PHE A 155 -1.60 12.17 4.85
CA PHE A 155 -0.47 11.25 4.69
C PHE A 155 -0.69 9.94 5.44
N THR A 156 -1.38 9.99 6.58
CA THR A 156 -1.74 8.79 7.35
C THR A 156 -2.64 7.88 6.52
N ARG A 157 -3.69 8.43 5.91
CA ARG A 157 -4.59 7.66 5.03
C ARG A 157 -3.83 7.03 3.86
N GLN A 158 -2.92 7.77 3.23
CA GLN A 158 -2.10 7.20 2.16
C GLN A 158 -1.23 6.03 2.60
N ILE A 159 -0.59 6.14 3.78
CA ILE A 159 0.22 5.04 4.34
C ILE A 159 -0.68 3.84 4.63
N VAL A 160 -1.82 4.05 5.27
CA VAL A 160 -2.81 3.00 5.56
C VAL A 160 -3.32 2.35 4.28
N ASP A 161 -3.57 3.12 3.23
CA ASP A 161 -4.03 2.62 1.93
C ASP A 161 -2.94 1.83 1.20
N MET A 162 -1.68 2.24 1.31
CA MET A 162 -0.52 1.50 0.77
C MET A 162 -0.36 0.12 1.42
N MET A 163 -0.69 0.02 2.71
CA MET A 163 -0.59 -1.21 3.48
C MET A 163 -1.82 -2.12 3.31
N ALA A 164 -2.79 -1.76 2.47
CA ALA A 164 -3.98 -2.56 2.25
C ALA A 164 -3.63 -3.98 1.74
N PRO A 165 -4.24 -5.05 2.28
CA PRO A 165 -3.97 -6.43 1.86
C PRO A 165 -4.19 -6.69 0.36
N THR A 166 -5.05 -5.91 -0.28
CA THR A 166 -5.33 -5.96 -1.72
C THR A 166 -4.11 -5.59 -2.56
N ASN A 167 -3.11 -4.92 -2.00
CA ASN A 167 -1.91 -4.49 -2.72
C ASN A 167 -0.85 -5.59 -2.84
N PHE A 168 -1.02 -6.73 -2.15
CA PHE A 168 -0.05 -7.82 -2.13
C PHE A 168 -0.68 -9.11 -2.67
N LEU A 169 -0.02 -9.74 -3.65
CA LEU A 169 -0.47 -10.98 -4.29
C LEU A 169 -0.88 -12.10 -3.31
N PRO A 170 -0.07 -12.50 -2.31
CA PRO A 170 -0.40 -13.64 -1.45
C PRO A 170 -1.62 -13.41 -0.55
N THR A 171 -2.04 -12.15 -0.36
CA THR A 171 -3.15 -11.77 0.49
C THR A 171 -4.37 -11.27 -0.29
N ASN A 172 -4.30 -11.27 -1.63
CA ASN A 172 -5.36 -10.76 -2.50
C ASN A 172 -6.10 -11.93 -3.19
N PRO A 173 -7.35 -12.23 -2.81
CA PRO A 173 -8.13 -13.31 -3.41
C PRO A 173 -8.36 -13.09 -4.92
N ASP A 174 -8.66 -11.87 -5.35
CA ASP A 174 -8.87 -11.55 -6.78
C ASP A 174 -7.60 -11.81 -7.61
N ALA A 175 -6.43 -11.52 -7.05
CA ALA A 175 -5.15 -11.73 -7.73
C ALA A 175 -4.77 -13.22 -7.79
N LEU A 176 -5.03 -13.97 -6.72
CA LEU A 176 -4.82 -15.42 -6.67
C LEU A 176 -5.76 -16.16 -7.62
N GLU A 177 -7.04 -15.79 -7.67
CA GLU A 177 -8.01 -16.37 -8.61
C GLU A 177 -7.56 -16.17 -10.07
N ARG A 178 -7.10 -14.97 -10.42
CA ARG A 178 -6.57 -14.68 -11.77
C ARG A 178 -5.29 -15.45 -12.09
N ALA A 179 -4.40 -15.62 -11.10
CA ALA A 179 -3.15 -16.34 -11.28
C ALA A 179 -3.39 -17.84 -11.56
N VAL A 180 -4.45 -18.43 -11.01
CA VAL A 180 -4.84 -19.83 -11.28
C VAL A 180 -5.53 -19.98 -12.65
N GLN A 181 -6.17 -18.93 -13.15
CA GLN A 181 -6.85 -18.93 -14.45
C GLN A 181 -5.91 -18.77 -15.65
N THR A 182 -4.63 -18.43 -15.43
CA THR A 182 -3.62 -18.21 -16.48
C THR A 182 -2.65 -19.39 -16.53
#